data_AF-A0AAV7ITG1-F1
#
_entry.id   AF-A0AAV7ITG1-F1
#
_cell.length_a   1.000
_cell.length_b   1.000
_cell.length_c   1.000
_cell.angle_alpha   90.00
_cell.angle_beta   90.00
_cell.angle_gamma   90.00
#
_symmetry.space_group_name_H-M   'P 1'
#
loop_
_entity.id
_entity.type
_entity.pdbx_description
1 polymer ?
#
loop_
_entity_poly.entity_id
_entity_poly.type
_entity_poly.pdbx_seq_one_letter_code
_entity_poly.pdbx_strand_id
1 'polypeptide(L)'
;MEFRRGQRAGTTRISYRGYNFHRDSRYNGVIQRYVCAARTTAERCRVKLWRYGNNEPILDGRHYHNKPTINERAEVINELRRRAMTNNDAPNMIAEAVFRRFPIARAFDMTPEAARRHIY
;
A
#
# COMPACT_ATOMS: atom_id res chain seq x y z
N MET A 1 -12.82 -30.56 15.08
CA MET A 1 -12.82 -29.18 14.53
C MET A 1 -11.64 -29.05 13.59
N GLU A 2 -11.87 -29.07 12.27
CA GLU A 2 -10.80 -28.82 11.30
C GLU A 2 -10.43 -27.33 11.29
N PHE A 3 -9.19 -27.02 11.65
CA PHE A 3 -8.61 -25.71 11.41
C PHE A 3 -8.44 -25.51 9.90
N ARG A 4 -9.41 -24.84 9.27
CA ARG A 4 -9.27 -24.38 7.89
C ARG A 4 -8.11 -23.39 7.82
N ARG A 5 -6.98 -23.84 7.27
CA ARG A 5 -5.79 -23.04 6.96
C ARG A 5 -6.23 -21.66 6.45
N GLY A 6 -5.86 -20.62 7.20
CA GLY A 6 -6.10 -19.23 6.83
C GLY A 6 -5.64 -18.95 5.40
N GLN A 7 -6.37 -18.05 4.74
CA GLN A 7 -6.22 -17.64 3.34
C GLN A 7 -4.77 -17.72 2.83
N ARG A 8 -4.51 -18.61 1.86
CA ARG A 8 -3.21 -18.70 1.18
C ARG A 8 -2.89 -17.39 0.46
N ALA A 9 -1.67 -16.90 0.70
CA ALA A 9 -1.03 -15.79 0.01
C ALA A 9 -0.68 -16.19 -1.43
N GLY A 10 -1.16 -15.45 -2.42
CA GLY A 10 -0.75 -15.67 -3.81
C GLY A 10 -1.76 -15.12 -4.82
N THR A 11 -2.92 -15.77 -4.97
CA THR A 11 -3.91 -15.47 -6.02
C THR A 11 -5.09 -14.62 -5.57
N THR A 12 -5.16 -14.26 -4.30
CA THR A 12 -6.31 -13.57 -3.69
C THR A 12 -6.06 -12.09 -3.42
N ARG A 13 -4.88 -11.55 -3.76
CA ARG A 13 -4.48 -10.17 -3.45
C ARG A 13 -4.32 -9.34 -4.72
N ILE A 14 -4.88 -8.14 -4.71
CA ILE A 14 -4.68 -7.15 -5.78
C ILE A 14 -4.46 -5.76 -5.19
N SER A 15 -3.73 -4.93 -5.91
CA SER A 15 -3.56 -3.51 -5.60
C SER A 15 -4.33 -2.67 -6.62
N TYR A 16 -5.13 -1.72 -6.16
CA TYR A 16 -5.90 -0.82 -7.01
C TYR A 16 -5.91 0.58 -6.41
N ARG A 17 -5.53 1.60 -7.20
CA ARG A 17 -5.39 3.01 -6.78
C ARG A 17 -4.57 3.19 -5.49
N GLY A 18 -3.53 2.37 -5.32
CA GLY A 18 -2.64 2.40 -4.17
C GLY A 18 -3.14 1.68 -2.91
N TYR A 19 -4.36 1.13 -2.92
CA TYR A 19 -4.91 0.32 -1.82
C TYR A 19 -4.81 -1.17 -2.12
N ASN A 20 -4.67 -1.98 -1.06
CA ASN A 20 -4.61 -3.44 -1.17
C ASN A 20 -5.97 -4.05 -0.88
N PHE A 21 -6.34 -5.06 -1.67
CA PHE A 21 -7.60 -5.78 -1.55
C PHE A 21 -7.37 -7.29 -1.50
N HIS A 22 -8.27 -8.00 -0.83
CA HIS A 22 -8.31 -9.45 -0.72
C HIS A 22 -9.61 -9.97 -1.32
N ARG A 23 -9.54 -11.04 -2.10
CA ARG A 23 -10.70 -11.68 -2.70
C ARG A 23 -11.60 -12.20 -1.58
N ASP A 24 -12.87 -11.81 -1.63
CA ASP A 24 -13.88 -12.32 -0.72
C ASP A 24 -14.31 -13.71 -1.21
N SER A 25 -13.78 -14.75 -0.57
CA SER A 25 -14.01 -16.15 -0.94
C SER A 25 -15.45 -16.61 -0.75
N ARG A 26 -16.32 -15.78 -0.15
CA ARG A 26 -17.76 -16.05 -0.04
C ARG A 26 -18.48 -15.88 -1.39
N TYR A 27 -17.86 -15.20 -2.36
CA TYR A 27 -18.44 -14.92 -3.67
C TYR A 27 -17.65 -15.65 -4.77
N ASN A 28 -18.20 -16.75 -5.25
CA ASN A 28 -17.65 -17.58 -6.34
C ASN A 28 -18.49 -17.49 -7.63
N GLY A 29 -18.87 -16.26 -8.01
CA GLY A 29 -19.58 -15.99 -9.26
C GLY A 29 -18.67 -15.46 -10.37
N VAL A 30 -19.27 -15.15 -11.53
CA VAL A 30 -18.64 -14.44 -12.66
C VAL A 30 -18.05 -13.09 -12.22
N ILE A 31 -18.68 -12.47 -11.21
CA ILE A 31 -18.23 -11.22 -10.60
C ILE A 31 -17.24 -11.55 -9.47
N GLN A 32 -16.00 -11.10 -9.63
CA GLN A 32 -15.01 -11.21 -8.58
C GLN A 32 -15.16 -10.04 -7.61
N ARG A 33 -15.38 -10.37 -6.34
CA ARG A 33 -15.46 -9.38 -5.28
C ARG A 33 -14.20 -9.40 -4.43
N TYR A 34 -13.69 -8.21 -4.15
CA TYR A 34 -12.60 -8.00 -3.23
C TYR A 34 -13.00 -7.03 -2.12
N VAL A 35 -12.36 -7.16 -0.96
CA VAL A 35 -12.53 -6.29 0.21
C VAL A 35 -11.19 -5.68 0.58
N CYS A 36 -11.19 -4.45 1.09
CA CYS A 36 -9.96 -3.80 1.50
C CYS A 36 -9.20 -4.65 2.54
N ALA A 37 -7.89 -4.77 2.38
CA ALA A 37 -7.01 -5.50 3.30
C ALA A 37 -7.06 -4.93 4.72
N ALA A 38 -7.32 -3.62 4.86
CA ALA A 38 -7.46 -2.95 6.16
C ALA A 38 -8.80 -3.24 6.87
N ARG A 39 -9.64 -4.15 6.35
CA ARG A 39 -10.92 -4.51 6.97
C ARG A 39 -10.76 -5.20 8.32
N THR A 40 -9.72 -6.02 8.46
CA THR A 40 -9.45 -6.80 9.68
C THR A 40 -8.41 -6.15 10.58
N THR A 41 -7.88 -4.98 10.21
CA THR A 41 -6.95 -4.21 11.03
C THR A 41 -7.72 -3.21 11.91
N ALA A 42 -7.01 -2.40 12.70
CA ALA A 42 -7.60 -1.36 13.55
C ALA A 42 -8.47 -0.36 12.75
N GLU A 43 -8.13 -0.11 11.48
CA GLU A 43 -8.83 0.81 10.58
C GLU A 43 -10.24 0.34 10.20
N ARG A 44 -10.52 -0.98 10.28
CA ARG A 44 -11.82 -1.59 10.00
C ARG A 44 -12.47 -1.15 8.68
N CYS A 45 -11.65 -0.95 7.65
CA CYS A 45 -12.10 -0.41 6.36
C CYS A 45 -13.16 -1.30 5.70
N ARG A 46 -14.26 -0.70 5.21
CA ARG A 46 -15.39 -1.43 4.61
C ARG A 46 -15.48 -1.34 3.09
N VAL A 47 -14.50 -0.68 2.45
CA VAL A 47 -14.46 -0.51 1.00
C VAL A 47 -14.37 -1.86 0.30
N LYS A 48 -15.16 -2.03 -0.75
CA LYS A 48 -15.10 -3.21 -1.63
C LYS A 48 -14.71 -2.79 -3.04
N LEU A 49 -14.19 -3.76 -3.78
CA LEU A 49 -13.89 -3.64 -5.19
C LEU A 49 -14.59 -4.76 -5.94
N TRP A 50 -15.31 -4.40 -6.99
CA TRP A 50 -16.02 -5.32 -7.86
C TRP A 50 -15.33 -5.38 -9.22
N ARG A 51 -15.02 -6.58 -9.69
CA ARG A 51 -14.38 -6.81 -10.99
C ARG A 51 -15.23 -7.74 -11.84
N TYR A 52 -15.64 -7.24 -13.00
CA TYR A 52 -16.43 -7.95 -14.00
C TYR A 52 -15.49 -8.36 -15.15
N GLY A 53 -14.91 -9.56 -15.08
CA GLY A 53 -13.94 -10.03 -16.08
C GLY A 53 -12.76 -9.07 -16.27
N ASN A 54 -12.59 -8.57 -17.50
CA ASN A 54 -11.51 -7.66 -17.90
C ASN A 54 -11.90 -6.17 -17.89
N ASN A 55 -13.11 -5.83 -17.43
CA ASN A 55 -13.56 -4.44 -17.35
C ASN A 55 -12.86 -3.67 -16.21
N GLU A 56 -13.00 -2.34 -16.23
CA GLU A 56 -12.50 -1.49 -15.15
C GLU A 56 -13.15 -1.90 -13.80
N PRO A 57 -12.35 -2.06 -12.73
CA PRO A 57 -12.87 -2.34 -11.40
C PRO A 57 -13.71 -1.20 -10.84
N ILE A 58 -14.84 -1.53 -10.21
CA ILE A 58 -15.74 -0.56 -9.55
C ILE A 58 -15.48 -0.55 -8.05
N LEU A 59 -15.26 0.63 -7.48
CA LEU A 59 -15.11 0.83 -6.03
C LEU A 59 -16.47 1.09 -5.38
N ASP A 60 -16.74 0.37 -4.30
CA ASP A 60 -17.90 0.56 -3.42
C ASP A 60 -17.42 1.07 -2.06
N GLY A 61 -17.64 2.37 -1.82
CA GLY A 61 -17.28 3.07 -0.59
C GLY A 61 -16.06 3.99 -0.72
N ARG A 62 -15.72 4.65 0.39
CA ARG A 62 -14.56 5.56 0.51
C ARG A 62 -13.59 5.06 1.57
N HIS A 63 -12.29 5.16 1.29
CA HIS A 63 -11.25 4.87 2.28
C HIS A 63 -11.13 6.03 3.27
N TYR A 64 -11.15 5.72 4.56
CA TYR A 64 -10.90 6.67 5.65
C TYR A 64 -9.59 6.37 6.39
N HIS A 65 -8.69 5.65 5.71
CA HIS A 65 -7.37 5.31 6.21
C HIS A 65 -6.35 5.59 5.11
N ASN A 66 -5.10 5.77 5.52
CA ASN A 66 -4.00 5.99 4.60
C ASN A 66 -3.74 4.76 3.73
N LYS A 67 -3.16 4.98 2.54
CA LYS A 67 -2.75 3.88 1.67
C LYS A 67 -1.71 2.99 2.36
N PRO A 68 -1.69 1.68 2.08
CA PRO A 68 -0.64 0.80 2.54
C PRO A 68 0.72 1.34 2.10
N THR A 69 1.46 1.76 3.09
CA THR A 69 2.90 1.95 3.18
C THR A 69 3.67 1.19 2.07
N ILE A 70 3.55 -0.14 1.97
CA ILE A 70 4.30 -1.01 1.03
C ILE A 70 4.17 -0.61 -0.44
N ASN A 71 3.05 -0.01 -0.83
CA ASN A 71 2.81 0.43 -2.20
C ASN A 71 3.50 1.77 -2.52
N GLU A 72 3.86 2.55 -1.50
CA GLU A 72 4.52 3.86 -1.65
C GLU A 72 6.04 3.76 -1.46
N ARG A 73 6.57 2.61 -1.01
CA ARG A 73 8.02 2.42 -0.77
C ARG A 73 8.88 2.72 -1.99
N ALA A 74 8.46 2.25 -3.16
CA ALA A 74 9.19 2.52 -4.41
C ALA A 74 9.19 4.02 -4.77
N GLU A 75 8.06 4.69 -4.55
CA GLU A 75 7.92 6.14 -4.80
C GLU A 75 8.78 6.95 -3.81
N VAL A 76 8.82 6.56 -2.54
CA VAL A 76 9.69 7.17 -1.52
C VAL A 76 11.16 7.01 -1.89
N ILE A 77 11.60 5.81 -2.28
CA ILE A 77 12.99 5.55 -2.69
C ILE A 77 13.35 6.36 -3.95
N ASN A 78 12.46 6.42 -4.93
CA ASN A 78 12.69 7.19 -6.15
C ASN A 78 12.79 8.69 -5.88
N GLU A 79 11.95 9.23 -4.99
CA GLU A 79 12.03 10.65 -4.60
C GLU A 79 13.31 10.96 -3.81
N LEU A 80 13.75 10.05 -2.92
CA LEU A 80 15.04 10.17 -2.22
C LEU A 80 16.19 10.27 -3.22
N ARG A 81 16.25 9.35 -4.19
CA ARG A 81 17.27 9.35 -5.25
C ARG A 81 17.21 10.60 -6.12
N ARG A 82 16.01 11.00 -6.55
CA ARG A 82 15.82 12.19 -7.37
C ARG A 82 16.37 13.43 -6.67
N ARG A 83 16.05 13.62 -5.38
CA ARG A 83 16.53 14.76 -4.59
C ARG A 83 18.02 14.69 -4.31
N ALA A 84 18.58 13.51 -4.05
CA ALA A 84 20.02 13.30 -3.93
C ALA A 84 20.80 13.74 -5.18
N MET A 85 20.22 13.54 -6.36
CA MET A 85 20.85 13.93 -7.63
C MET A 85 20.64 15.40 -8.00
N THR A 86 19.59 16.06 -7.48
CA THR A 86 19.18 17.40 -7.91
C THR A 86 19.45 18.51 -6.89
N ASN A 87 19.59 18.15 -5.60
CA ASN A 87 19.87 19.09 -4.53
C ASN A 87 21.23 18.78 -3.90
N ASN A 88 21.99 19.82 -3.58
CA ASN A 88 23.21 19.73 -2.76
C ASN A 88 22.91 19.67 -1.25
N ASP A 89 21.68 19.32 -0.88
CA ASP A 89 21.25 19.24 0.51
C ASP A 89 21.91 18.06 1.22
N ALA A 90 22.19 18.21 2.51
CA ALA A 90 22.68 17.11 3.32
C ALA A 90 21.65 15.95 3.35
N PRO A 91 22.09 14.68 3.38
CA PRO A 91 21.19 13.52 3.27
C PRO A 91 20.04 13.48 4.28
N ASN A 92 20.25 14.01 5.48
CA ASN A 92 19.21 14.14 6.52
C ASN A 92 18.14 15.17 6.14
N MET A 93 18.52 16.29 5.53
CA MET A 93 17.58 17.31 5.02
C MET A 93 16.74 16.76 3.87
N ILE A 94 17.37 15.97 2.98
CA ILE A 94 16.68 15.26 1.91
C ILE A 94 15.67 14.27 2.49
N ALA A 95 16.09 13.44 3.45
CA ALA A 95 15.22 12.46 4.09
C ALA A 95 14.03 13.14 4.79
N GLU A 96 14.25 14.21 5.56
CA GLU A 96 13.18 14.96 6.21
C GLU A 96 12.20 15.57 5.21
N ALA A 97 12.69 16.14 4.11
CA ALA A 97 11.83 16.73 3.09
C ALA A 97 10.97 15.68 2.37
N VAL A 98 11.55 14.50 2.09
CA VAL A 98 10.78 13.36 1.56
C VAL A 98 9.78 12.86 2.59
N PHE A 99 10.15 12.75 3.87
CA PHE A 99 9.24 12.31 4.92
C PHE A 99 8.13 13.32 5.22
N ARG A 100 8.33 14.62 4.99
CA ARG A 100 7.24 15.60 5.05
C ARG A 100 6.24 15.40 3.92
N ARG A 101 6.71 15.05 2.72
CA ARG A 101 5.86 14.75 1.55
C ARG A 101 5.18 13.39 1.66
N PHE A 102 5.86 12.43 2.29
CA PHE A 102 5.40 11.09 2.58
C PHE A 102 5.43 10.87 4.10
N PRO A 103 4.51 11.46 4.88
CA PRO A 103 4.49 11.35 6.35
C PRO A 103 4.46 9.90 6.85
N ILE A 104 3.99 9.00 5.99
CA ILE A 104 3.88 7.56 6.19
C ILE A 104 5.25 6.85 6.08
N ALA A 105 6.28 7.48 5.51
CA ALA A 105 7.65 6.95 5.43
C ALA A 105 8.32 6.82 6.82
N ARG A 106 7.95 7.66 7.78
CA ARG A 106 8.35 7.52 9.19
C ARG A 106 7.79 6.26 9.85
N ALA A 107 6.66 5.74 9.37
CA ALA A 107 6.01 4.54 9.93
C ALA A 107 6.67 3.22 9.47
N PHE A 108 7.70 3.28 8.63
CA PHE A 108 8.40 2.13 8.06
C PHE A 108 9.70 1.74 8.80
N ASP A 109 9.96 2.30 9.98
CA ASP A 109 11.30 2.30 10.58
C ASP A 109 12.38 2.83 9.61
N MET A 110 11.97 3.65 8.63
CA MET A 110 12.87 4.27 7.67
C MET A 110 13.46 5.50 8.34
N THR A 111 14.44 5.25 9.22
CA THR A 111 15.19 6.30 9.89
C THR A 111 16.02 7.11 8.87
N PRO A 112 16.46 8.32 9.20
CA PRO A 112 17.39 9.08 8.37
C PRO A 112 18.64 8.26 7.95
N GLU A 113 19.11 7.36 8.81
CA GLU A 113 20.22 6.44 8.54
C GLU A 113 19.86 5.36 7.50
N ALA A 114 18.65 4.81 7.55
CA ALA A 114 18.16 3.87 6.53
C ALA A 114 17.96 4.56 5.16
N ALA A 115 17.48 5.82 5.17
CA ALA A 115 17.31 6.63 3.97
C ALA A 115 18.65 6.98 3.29
N ARG A 116 19.72 7.21 4.07
CA ARG A 116 21.08 7.45 3.55
C ARG A 116 21.58 6.35 2.61
N ARG A 117 21.21 5.08 2.86
CA ARG A 117 21.58 3.93 2.00
C ARG A 117 20.95 3.95 0.60
N HIS A 118 19.99 4.84 0.38
CA HIS A 118 19.33 5.00 -0.91
C HIS A 118 19.72 6.31 -1.62
N ILE A 119 20.50 7.16 -0.94
CA ILE A 119 21.06 8.43 -1.42
C ILE A 119 22.47 8.20 -2.00
N TYR A 120 23.24 7.28 -1.40
CA TYR A 120 24.55 6.84 -1.85
C TYR A 120 24.49 5.46 -2.52
#